data_AF-A0ABD5DV69-F1
#
_entry.id   AF-A0ABD5DV69-F1
#
_cell.length_a   1.000
_cell.length_b   1.000
_cell.length_c   1.000
_cell.angle_alpha   90.00
_cell.angle_beta   90.00
_cell.angle_gamma   90.00
#
_symmetry.space_group_name_H-M   'P 1'
#
loop_
_entity.id
_entity.type
_entity.pdbx_description
1 polymer ?
#
loop_
_entity_poly.entity_id
_entity_poly.type
_entity_poly.pdbx_seq_one_letter_code
_entity_poly.pdbx_strand_id
1 'polypeptide(L)'
;SDIPAEVIEQLVFGQVVQMPEAPNIAREIVLGTGMSVHTDAYSVSRACATSFQAVANVAESLMAGTIRAGIAGGADSASVLPIGVSKT
;
A
#
# COMPACT_ATOMS: atom_id res chain seq x y z
N SER A 1 -16.23 -8.86 4.95
CA SER A 1 -15.51 -10.05 4.47
C SER A 1 -15.18 -10.93 5.66
N ASP A 2 -15.27 -12.24 5.51
CA ASP A 2 -15.05 -13.23 6.59
C ASP A 2 -13.57 -13.52 6.87
N ILE A 3 -12.65 -12.62 6.49
CA ILE A 3 -11.21 -12.79 6.71
C ILE A 3 -10.81 -12.03 7.98
N PRO A 4 -10.31 -12.70 9.03
CA PRO A 4 -9.83 -12.03 10.23
C PRO A 4 -8.65 -11.10 9.92
N ALA A 5 -8.68 -9.86 10.39
CA ALA A 5 -7.63 -8.88 10.09
C ALA A 5 -6.25 -9.27 10.67
N GLU A 6 -6.25 -10.07 11.74
CA GLU A 6 -5.06 -10.59 12.42
C GLU A 6 -4.23 -11.56 11.59
N VAL A 7 -4.81 -12.21 10.57
CA VAL A 7 -4.08 -13.17 9.73
C VAL A 7 -3.25 -12.50 8.64
N ILE A 8 -3.42 -11.18 8.44
CA ILE A 8 -2.73 -10.44 7.40
C ILE A 8 -1.34 -10.06 7.89
N GLU A 9 -0.33 -10.68 7.30
CA GLU A 9 1.07 -10.54 7.71
C GLU A 9 1.79 -9.41 6.95
N GLN A 10 1.33 -9.07 5.74
CA GLN A 10 1.90 -8.00 4.93
C GLN A 10 0.84 -7.20 4.17
N LEU A 11 1.02 -5.88 4.10
CA LEU A 11 0.21 -4.96 3.30
C LEU A 11 1.12 -4.11 2.41
N VAL A 12 0.98 -4.26 1.10
CA VAL A 12 1.69 -3.43 0.13
C VAL A 12 0.67 -2.55 -0.59
N PHE A 13 0.83 -1.24 -0.50
CA PHE A 13 -0.10 -0.31 -1.12
C PHE A 13 0.63 0.68 -2.01
N GLY A 14 0.11 0.86 -3.21
CA GLY A 14 0.68 1.74 -4.21
C GLY A 14 0.09 3.14 -4.18
N GLN A 15 0.91 4.17 -4.36
CA GLN A 15 0.46 5.54 -4.64
C GLN A 15 1.47 6.22 -5.56
N VAL A 16 1.00 6.79 -6.67
CA VAL A 16 1.86 7.49 -7.64
C VAL A 16 2.29 8.84 -7.09
N VAL A 17 1.32 9.66 -6.67
CA VAL A 17 1.59 10.99 -6.09
C VAL A 17 1.55 10.88 -4.59
N GLN A 18 2.73 10.87 -3.96
CA GLN A 18 2.81 10.73 -2.52
C GLN A 18 2.29 11.97 -1.78
N MET A 19 1.40 11.76 -0.81
CA MET A 19 0.98 12.78 0.15
C MET A 19 2.06 12.97 1.22
N PRO A 20 2.63 14.17 1.41
CA PRO A 20 3.65 14.42 2.42
C PRO A 20 3.21 14.10 3.85
N GLU A 21 1.91 14.23 4.14
CA GLU A 21 1.31 13.93 5.44
C GLU A 21 1.21 12.41 5.69
N ALA A 22 1.22 11.60 4.64
CA ALA A 22 1.11 10.14 4.68
C ALA A 22 2.13 9.49 3.72
N PRO A 23 3.45 9.61 4.01
CA PRO A 23 4.51 9.17 3.10
C PRO A 23 4.52 7.64 2.92
N ASN A 24 3.95 6.90 3.88
CA ASN A 24 3.69 5.47 3.79
C ASN A 24 2.19 5.19 3.95
N ILE A 25 1.41 5.37 2.89
CA ILE A 25 -0.04 5.10 2.88
C ILE A 25 -0.38 3.68 3.33
N ALA A 26 0.45 2.68 3.02
CA ALA A 26 0.27 1.32 3.50
C ALA A 26 0.28 1.25 5.04
N ARG A 27 1.19 2.00 5.69
CA ARG A 27 1.25 2.06 7.15
C ARG A 27 0.04 2.77 7.74
N GLU A 28 -0.39 3.88 7.15
CA GLU A 28 -1.58 4.60 7.58
C GLU A 28 -2.84 3.72 7.48
N ILE A 29 -2.95 2.86 6.46
CA ILE A 29 -4.04 1.89 6.34
C ILE A 29 -4.00 0.90 7.51
N VAL A 30 -2.84 0.32 7.84
CA VAL A 30 -2.76 -0.63 8.96
C VAL A 30 -3.13 0.05 10.29
N LEU A 31 -2.67 1.28 10.53
CA LEU A 31 -2.97 2.03 11.75
C LEU A 31 -4.42 2.52 11.84
N GLY A 32 -5.01 2.87 10.69
CA GLY A 32 -6.39 3.35 10.59
C GLY A 32 -7.44 2.24 10.50
N THR A 33 -7.03 0.98 10.47
CA THR A 33 -7.92 -0.18 10.39
C THR A 33 -7.73 -1.11 11.60
N GLY A 34 -8.54 -2.17 11.70
CA GLY A 34 -8.43 -3.18 12.76
C GLY A 34 -7.30 -4.19 12.56
N MET A 35 -6.29 -3.87 11.75
CA MET A 35 -5.16 -4.76 11.47
C MET A 35 -4.16 -4.78 12.64
N SER A 36 -3.34 -5.82 12.70
CA SER A 36 -2.28 -5.89 13.70
C SER A 36 -1.26 -4.78 13.49
N VAL A 37 -0.85 -4.11 14.57
CA VAL A 37 0.21 -3.09 14.51
C VAL A 37 1.56 -3.67 14.07
N HIS A 38 1.73 -4.99 14.16
CA HIS A 38 2.92 -5.74 13.76
C HIS A 38 2.91 -6.20 12.31
N THR A 39 1.81 -6.01 11.57
CA THR A 39 1.74 -6.31 10.13
C THR A 39 2.80 -5.48 9.38
N ASP A 40 3.62 -6.15 8.56
CA ASP A 40 4.59 -5.46 7.70
C ASP A 40 3.85 -4.62 6.66
N ALA A 41 4.22 -3.36 6.50
CA ALA A 41 3.48 -2.45 5.63
C ALA A 41 4.36 -1.37 5.00
N TYR A 42 4.38 -1.34 3.67
CA TYR A 42 5.17 -0.38 2.92
C TYR A 42 4.50 0.05 1.62
N SER A 43 4.84 1.25 1.20
CA SER A 43 4.31 1.87 0.01
C SER A 43 5.24 1.69 -1.18
N VAL A 44 4.67 1.52 -2.37
CA VAL A 44 5.43 1.42 -3.63
C VAL A 44 4.95 2.46 -4.63
N SER A 45 5.85 2.86 -5.53
CA SER A 45 5.50 3.74 -6.66
C SER A 45 6.21 3.29 -7.93
N ARG A 46 5.44 3.10 -8.99
CA ARG A 46 5.87 2.71 -10.34
C ARG A 46 4.93 3.30 -11.40
N ALA A 47 4.67 4.61 -11.31
CA ALA A 47 3.77 5.32 -12.22
C ALA A 47 2.43 4.56 -12.42
N CYS A 48 1.91 4.45 -13.64
CA CYS A 48 0.66 3.72 -13.92
C CYS A 48 0.68 2.23 -13.49
N ALA A 49 1.86 1.64 -13.27
CA ALA A 49 2.03 0.23 -12.89
C ALA A 49 2.18 0.01 -11.37
N THR A 50 1.90 1.04 -10.55
CA THR A 50 2.12 1.04 -9.10
C THR A 50 1.35 -0.08 -8.37
N SER A 51 0.07 -0.29 -8.70
CA SER A 51 -0.73 -1.38 -8.10
C SER A 51 -0.25 -2.77 -8.53
N PHE A 52 0.20 -2.93 -9.78
CA PHE A 52 0.79 -4.18 -10.25
C PHE A 52 2.09 -4.50 -9.52
N GLN A 53 2.90 -3.49 -9.20
CA GLN A 53 4.09 -3.69 -8.37
C GLN A 53 3.71 -4.17 -6.96
N ALA A 54 2.66 -3.60 -6.36
CA ALA A 54 2.20 -4.05 -5.05
C ALA A 54 1.78 -5.54 -5.06
N VAL A 55 1.04 -5.96 -6.09
CA VAL A 55 0.66 -7.37 -6.28
C VAL A 55 1.89 -8.26 -6.47
N ALA A 56 2.83 -7.85 -7.31
CA ALA A 56 4.06 -8.60 -7.54
C ALA A 56 4.85 -8.82 -6.25
N ASN A 57 4.98 -7.79 -5.41
CA ASN A 57 5.67 -7.87 -4.14
C ASN A 57 4.99 -8.83 -3.14
N VAL A 58 3.66 -8.76 -3.01
CA VAL A 58 2.93 -9.70 -2.13
C VAL A 58 3.05 -11.13 -2.65
N ALA A 59 2.96 -11.33 -3.97
CA ALA A 59 3.14 -12.64 -4.58
C ALA A 59 4.56 -13.19 -4.35
N GLU A 60 5.58 -12.34 -4.45
CA GLU A 60 6.98 -12.72 -4.16
C GLU A 60 7.14 -13.16 -2.70
N SER A 61 6.59 -12.40 -1.74
CA SER A 61 6.61 -12.79 -0.32
C SER A 61 5.89 -14.12 -0.06
N LEU A 62 4.74 -14.35 -0.70
CA LEU A 62 4.01 -15.62 -0.62
C LEU A 62 4.83 -16.78 -1.20
N MET A 63 5.46 -16.59 -2.37
CA MET A 63 6.31 -17.60 -3.02
C MET A 63 7.58 -17.89 -2.22
N ALA A 64 8.16 -16.87 -1.59
CA ALA A 64 9.32 -17.00 -0.72
C ALA A 64 8.98 -17.67 0.62
N GLY A 65 7.68 -17.79 0.95
CA GLY A 65 7.20 -18.37 2.20
C GLY A 65 7.41 -17.47 3.42
N THR A 66 7.70 -16.18 3.22
CA THR A 66 7.86 -15.20 4.31
C THR A 66 6.52 -14.80 4.91
N ILE A 67 5.43 -14.91 4.14
CA ILE A 67 4.05 -14.69 4.58
C ILE A 67 3.14 -15.80 4.04
N ARG A 68 1.98 -15.98 4.67
CA ARG A 68 0.88 -16.84 4.23
C ARG A 68 -0.33 -16.05 3.73
N ALA A 69 -0.50 -14.82 4.20
CA ALA A 69 -1.54 -13.93 3.73
C ALA A 69 -1.06 -12.48 3.67
N GLY A 70 -1.39 -11.79 2.57
CA GLY A 70 -1.08 -10.39 2.39
C GLY A 70 -2.11 -9.66 1.55
N ILE A 71 -2.14 -8.34 1.68
CA ILE A 71 -3.01 -7.44 0.91
C ILE A 71 -2.15 -6.62 -0.03
N ALA A 72 -2.53 -6.59 -1.30
CA ALA A 72 -1.96 -5.69 -2.30
C ALA A 72 -3.04 -4.72 -2.80
N GLY A 73 -2.68 -3.47 -3.03
CA GLY A 73 -3.60 -2.50 -3.61
C GLY A 73 -2.92 -1.21 -4.03
N GLY A 74 -3.73 -0.20 -4.32
CA GLY A 74 -3.25 1.15 -4.59
C GLY A 74 -4.37 2.17 -4.59
N ALA A 75 -4.03 3.40 -4.23
CA ALA A 75 -4.92 4.55 -4.24
C ALA A 75 -4.13 5.80 -4.61
N ASP A 76 -4.77 6.70 -5.36
CA ASP A 76 -4.23 7.99 -5.75
C ASP A 76 -5.34 9.05 -5.67
N SER A 77 -4.96 10.30 -5.38
CA SER A 77 -5.86 11.44 -5.39
C SER A 77 -5.33 12.52 -6.33
N ALA A 78 -6.09 12.81 -7.40
CA ALA A 78 -5.79 13.90 -8.32
C ALA A 78 -6.29 15.28 -7.82
N SER A 79 -7.13 15.29 -6.79
CA SER A 79 -7.70 16.53 -6.24
C SER A 79 -6.80 17.17 -5.19
N VAL A 80 -5.99 16.36 -4.50
CA VAL A 80 -5.10 16.79 -3.41
C VAL A 80 -3.66 16.56 -3.86
N LEU A 81 -3.23 17.36 -4.85
CA LEU A 81 -1.86 17.34 -5.33
C LEU A 81 -1.01 18.25 -4.41
N PRO A 82 0.07 17.74 -3.81
CA PRO A 82 0.91 18.54 -2.90
C PRO A 82 1.56 19.75 -3.58
N ILE A 83 1.75 19.67 -4.91
CA ILE A 83 2.34 20.73 -5.73
C ILE A 83 1.60 20.77 -7.07
N GLY A 84 0.71 21.76 -7.26
CA GLY A 84 0.07 22.02 -8.55
C GLY A 84 0.99 22.86 -9.44
N VAL A 85 1.58 22.27 -10.48
CA VAL A 85 2.28 23.05 -11.51
C VAL A 85 1.26 23.44 -12.59
N SER A 86 0.93 24.73 -12.64
CA SER A 86 0.28 25.33 -13.81
C SER A 86 1.34 25.56 -14.88
N LYS A 87 1.12 25.05 -16.10
CA LYS A 87 1.93 25.44 -17.26
C LYS A 87 1.41 26.81 -17.71
N THR A 88 2.23 27.84 -17.54
CA THR A 88 2.03 29.16 -18.17
C THR A 88 2.19 29.04 -19.69
#